data_AF-T0YJ34-F1
#
_entry.id   AF-T0YJ34-F1
#
_cell.length_a   1.000
_cell.length_b   1.000
_cell.length_c   1.000
_cell.angle_alpha   90.00
_cell.angle_beta   90.00
_cell.angle_gamma   90.00
#
_symmetry.space_group_name_H-M   'P 1'
#
loop_
_entity.id
_entity.type
_entity.pdbx_description
1 polymer ?
#
loop_
_entity_poly.entity_id
_entity_poly.type
_entity_poly.pdbx_seq_one_letter_code
_entity_poly.pdbx_strand_id
1 'polypeptide(L)'
;MPSRLRERQRISIPGAIKLIEEQTNGVISKEDWFSVPYIGGINKFIESLTGEYKYDMSIHFACGAGSYIFRDRNNKIVPLTRFVDAEGLIGHLQKAIYEMDGKGRIV
;
A
#
# COMPACT_ATOMS: atom_id res chain seq x y z
N MET A 1 30.24 -7.76 10.74
CA MET A 1 30.29 -8.40 9.41
C MET A 1 31.28 -7.68 8.50
N PRO A 2 32.21 -8.39 7.84
CA PRO A 2 33.06 -7.86 6.77
C PRO A 2 32.26 -7.17 5.66
N SER A 3 32.80 -6.10 5.05
CA SER A 3 32.10 -5.29 4.04
C SER A 3 31.57 -6.10 2.84
N ARG A 4 32.39 -7.01 2.31
CA ARG A 4 32.02 -7.90 1.21
C ARG A 4 30.84 -8.83 1.54
N LEU A 5 30.67 -9.23 2.79
CA LEU A 5 29.53 -10.06 3.21
C LEU A 5 28.24 -9.22 3.32
N ARG A 6 28.35 -7.96 3.78
CA ARG A 6 27.18 -7.04 3.82
C ARG A 6 26.66 -6.74 2.44
N GLU A 7 27.55 -6.45 1.48
CA GLU A 7 27.15 -6.13 0.10
C GLU A 7 26.35 -7.27 -0.56
N ARG A 8 26.74 -8.53 -0.31
CA ARG A 8 26.03 -9.70 -0.83
C ARG A 8 24.63 -9.91 -0.25
N GLN A 9 24.33 -9.30 0.89
CA GLN A 9 23.03 -9.42 1.57
C GLN A 9 22.14 -8.18 1.36
N ARG A 10 22.67 -7.11 0.77
CA ARG A 10 21.87 -5.91 0.48
C ARG A 10 20.90 -6.21 -0.65
N ILE A 11 19.66 -5.81 -0.44
CA ILE A 11 18.62 -5.82 -1.45
C ILE A 11 17.85 -4.50 -1.36
N SER A 12 17.52 -3.93 -2.51
CA SER A 12 16.62 -2.77 -2.57
C SER A 12 15.17 -3.24 -2.46
N ILE A 13 14.25 -2.36 -2.05
CA ILE A 13 12.81 -2.68 -2.03
C ILE A 13 12.34 -3.18 -3.41
N PRO A 14 12.63 -2.49 -4.54
CA PRO A 14 12.27 -3.00 -5.86
C PRO A 14 12.95 -4.34 -6.21
N GLY A 15 14.19 -4.54 -5.75
CA GLY A 15 14.90 -5.80 -5.94
C GLY A 15 14.24 -6.96 -5.20
N ALA A 16 13.76 -6.73 -3.97
CA ALA A 16 13.04 -7.71 -3.20
C ALA A 16 11.70 -8.07 -3.85
N ILE A 17 10.93 -7.07 -4.29
CA ILE A 17 9.67 -7.27 -5.01
C ILE A 17 9.87 -8.12 -6.28
N LYS A 18 10.89 -7.79 -7.08
CA LYS A 18 11.22 -8.53 -8.29
C LYS A 18 11.56 -10.00 -7.99
N LEU A 19 12.40 -10.26 -6.98
CA LEU A 19 12.74 -11.63 -6.59
C LEU A 19 11.53 -12.40 -6.06
N ILE A 20 10.62 -11.75 -5.34
CA ILE A 20 9.38 -12.38 -4.87
C ILE A 20 8.49 -12.78 -6.05
N GLU A 21 8.35 -11.92 -7.05
CA GLU A 21 7.61 -12.23 -8.29
C GLU A 21 8.21 -13.44 -9.01
N GLU A 22 9.53 -13.47 -9.20
CA GLU A 22 10.25 -14.59 -9.81
C GLU A 22 10.08 -15.89 -9.00
N GLN A 23 10.28 -15.83 -7.68
CA GLN A 23 10.21 -17.00 -6.79
C GLN A 23 8.79 -17.56 -6.63
N THR A 24 7.78 -16.72 -6.83
CA THR A 24 6.37 -17.12 -6.75
C THR A 24 5.78 -17.46 -8.12
N ASN A 25 6.62 -17.51 -9.18
CA ASN A 25 6.17 -17.71 -10.55
C ASN A 25 5.04 -16.74 -10.97
N GLY A 26 5.14 -15.48 -10.52
CA GLY A 26 4.16 -14.44 -10.82
C GLY A 26 2.84 -14.51 -10.03
N VAL A 27 2.72 -15.40 -9.03
CA VAL A 27 1.54 -15.43 -8.16
C VAL A 27 1.43 -14.15 -7.33
N ILE A 28 2.57 -13.59 -6.89
CA ILE A 28 2.65 -12.24 -6.29
C ILE A 28 3.39 -11.36 -7.29
N SER A 29 2.64 -10.55 -8.02
CA SER A 29 3.14 -9.64 -9.06
C SER A 29 3.69 -8.36 -8.44
N LYS A 30 4.53 -7.62 -9.16
CA LYS A 30 4.97 -6.28 -8.73
C LYS A 30 3.81 -5.28 -8.56
N GLU A 31 2.72 -5.49 -9.31
CA GLU A 31 1.47 -4.70 -9.23
C GLU A 31 0.66 -4.99 -7.95
N ASP A 32 1.01 -6.03 -7.20
CA ASP A 32 0.31 -6.37 -5.95
C ASP A 32 0.83 -5.58 -4.74
N TRP A 33 1.77 -4.67 -4.95
CA TRP A 33 2.44 -3.90 -3.92
C TRP A 33 1.97 -2.44 -3.90
N PHE A 34 1.77 -1.92 -2.70
CA PHE A 34 1.36 -0.55 -2.44
C PHE A 34 2.45 0.21 -1.71
N SER A 35 2.68 1.47 -2.08
CA SER A 35 3.49 2.36 -1.25
C SER A 35 2.77 2.62 0.07
N VAL A 36 3.47 2.47 1.21
CA VAL A 36 2.89 2.60 2.55
C VAL A 36 2.09 3.90 2.81
N PRO A 37 2.45 5.09 2.28
CA PRO A 37 1.68 6.32 2.55
C PRO A 37 0.25 6.36 1.97
N TYR A 38 -0.25 5.30 1.31
CA TYR A 38 -1.66 5.22 0.89
C TYR A 38 -2.64 5.42 2.07
N ILE A 39 -2.24 5.06 3.29
CA ILE A 39 -3.04 5.24 4.52
C ILE A 39 -3.32 6.71 4.82
N GLY A 40 -2.41 7.63 4.47
CA GLY A 40 -2.60 9.05 4.72
C GLY A 40 -3.83 9.62 3.99
N GLY A 41 -4.15 9.10 2.80
CA GLY A 41 -5.38 9.45 2.07
C GLY A 41 -6.65 8.99 2.78
N ILE A 42 -6.63 7.78 3.33
CA ILE A 42 -7.75 7.23 4.12
C ILE A 42 -7.92 8.02 5.43
N ASN A 43 -6.82 8.37 6.07
CA ASN A 43 -6.85 9.12 7.32
C ASN A 43 -7.49 10.49 7.11
N LYS A 44 -7.07 11.23 6.07
CA LYS A 44 -7.71 12.50 5.69
C LYS A 44 -9.19 12.36 5.38
N PHE A 45 -9.60 11.27 4.70
CA PHE A 45 -11.02 10.99 4.47
C PHE A 45 -11.79 10.83 5.79
N ILE A 46 -11.25 10.07 6.74
CA ILE A 46 -11.86 9.89 8.06
C ILE A 46 -11.92 11.20 8.83
N GLU A 47 -10.86 12.02 8.79
CA GLU A 47 -10.86 13.36 9.40
C GLU A 47 -11.94 14.25 8.79
N SER A 48 -12.08 14.26 7.46
CA SER A 48 -13.11 15.03 6.76
C SER A 48 -14.53 14.57 7.11
N LEU A 49 -14.72 13.27 7.34
CA LEU A 49 -16.02 12.71 7.75
C LEU A 49 -16.34 12.94 9.22
N THR A 50 -15.35 12.80 10.11
CA THR A 50 -15.55 12.82 11.57
C THR A 50 -15.37 14.21 12.17
N GLY A 51 -14.69 15.12 11.48
CA GLY A 51 -14.29 16.43 12.00
C GLY A 51 -13.22 16.36 13.10
N GLU A 52 -12.73 15.16 13.42
CA GLU A 52 -11.68 14.93 14.41
C GLU A 52 -10.34 14.74 13.73
N TYR A 53 -9.32 15.44 14.24
CA TYR A 53 -7.95 15.17 13.85
C TYR A 53 -7.57 13.72 14.19
N LYS A 54 -6.98 13.04 13.21
CA LYS A 54 -6.40 11.71 13.34
C LYS A 54 -4.92 11.84 13.04
N TYR A 55 -4.07 11.50 14.00
CA TYR A 55 -2.63 11.62 13.84
C TYR A 55 -2.12 10.71 12.70
N ASP A 56 -1.61 11.32 11.63
CA ASP A 56 -1.04 10.61 10.48
C ASP A 56 0.47 10.43 10.65
N MET A 57 0.91 9.20 10.88
CA MET A 57 2.34 8.81 10.85
C MET A 57 2.74 8.33 9.45
N SER A 58 2.42 9.10 8.42
CA SER A 58 2.84 8.74 7.07
C SER A 58 4.37 8.80 6.93
N ILE A 59 4.89 7.94 6.06
CA ILE A 59 6.31 7.90 5.70
C ILE A 59 6.47 8.31 4.24
N HIS A 60 7.67 8.70 3.84
CA HIS A 60 7.95 8.99 2.43
C HIS A 60 7.67 7.76 1.56
N PHE A 61 7.18 7.96 0.33
CA PHE A 61 6.70 6.87 -0.54
C PHE A 61 7.75 5.79 -0.83
N ALA A 62 9.04 6.15 -0.83
CA ALA A 62 10.13 5.22 -1.06
C ALA A 62 10.59 4.47 0.20
N CYS A 63 10.06 4.79 1.39
CA CYS A 63 10.47 4.16 2.65
C CYS A 63 9.91 2.75 2.82
N GLY A 64 8.87 2.36 2.08
CA GLY A 64 8.29 1.03 2.19
C GLY A 64 7.26 0.72 1.12
N ALA A 65 7.19 -0.58 0.78
CA ALA A 65 6.14 -1.16 -0.01
C ALA A 65 5.53 -2.34 0.77
N GLY A 66 4.21 -2.49 0.73
CA GLY A 66 3.49 -3.56 1.41
C GLY A 66 2.46 -4.20 0.50
N SER A 67 2.12 -5.45 0.79
CA SER A 67 1.06 -6.19 0.10
C SER A 67 0.29 -7.04 1.10
N TYR A 68 -0.98 -7.31 0.80
CA TYR A 68 -1.81 -8.24 1.56
C TYR A 68 -2.02 -9.50 0.72
N ILE A 69 -1.70 -10.65 1.32
CA ILE A 69 -1.86 -11.95 0.70
C ILE A 69 -2.81 -12.80 1.53
N PHE A 70 -3.67 -13.53 0.83
CA PHE A 70 -4.67 -14.41 1.42
C PHE A 70 -4.39 -15.84 1.01
N ARG A 71 -4.94 -16.78 1.80
CA ARG A 71 -4.91 -18.19 1.47
C ARG A 71 -6.34 -18.67 1.22
N ASP A 72 -6.59 -19.25 0.05
CA ASP A 72 -7.90 -19.79 -0.28
C ASP A 72 -8.15 -21.15 0.41
N ARG A 73 -9.34 -21.73 0.17
CA ARG A 73 -9.71 -23.05 0.71
C ARG A 73 -8.82 -24.20 0.22
N ASN A 74 -8.14 -24.03 -0.92
CA ASN A 74 -7.23 -25.00 -1.52
C ASN A 74 -5.76 -24.71 -1.17
N ASN A 75 -5.50 -23.83 -0.19
CA ASN A 75 -4.18 -23.37 0.21
C ASN A 75 -3.39 -22.58 -0.85
N LYS A 76 -4.05 -22.04 -1.87
CA LYS A 76 -3.41 -21.16 -2.86
C LYS A 76 -3.26 -19.75 -2.31
N ILE A 77 -2.12 -19.13 -2.62
CA ILE A 77 -1.85 -17.72 -2.31
C ILE A 77 -2.64 -16.85 -3.28
N VAL A 78 -3.39 -15.88 -2.76
CA VAL A 78 -4.19 -14.93 -3.53
C VAL A 78 -3.91 -13.52 -3.03
N PRO A 79 -3.24 -12.66 -3.82
CA PRO A 79 -3.06 -11.25 -3.48
C PRO A 79 -4.40 -10.49 -3.39
N LEU A 80 -4.49 -9.49 -2.52
CA LEU A 80 -5.68 -8.64 -2.32
C LEU A 80 -6.21 -8.04 -3.63
N THR A 81 -5.29 -7.59 -4.49
CA THR A 81 -5.56 -6.98 -5.81
C THR A 81 -6.37 -7.84 -6.75
N ARG A 82 -6.45 -9.16 -6.52
CA ARG A 82 -7.24 -10.08 -7.36
C ARG A 82 -8.74 -9.92 -7.16
N PHE A 83 -9.16 -9.30 -6.07
CA PHE A 83 -10.58 -9.10 -5.75
C PHE A 83 -10.89 -7.71 -5.18
N VAL A 84 -9.89 -6.85 -4.96
CA VAL A 84 -10.08 -5.44 -4.60
C VAL A 84 -9.25 -4.56 -5.53
N ASP A 85 -9.91 -3.63 -6.23
CA ASP A 85 -9.24 -2.55 -6.95
C ASP A 85 -8.82 -1.46 -5.95
N ALA A 86 -7.66 -1.66 -5.31
CA ALA A 86 -7.15 -0.76 -4.29
C ALA A 86 -6.75 0.61 -4.88
N GLU A 87 -6.19 0.65 -6.09
CA GLU A 87 -5.83 1.90 -6.75
C GLU A 87 -7.08 2.72 -7.08
N GLY A 88 -8.09 2.08 -7.70
CA GLY A 88 -9.38 2.72 -7.99
C GLY A 88 -10.10 3.19 -6.73
N LEU A 89 -10.09 2.39 -5.66
CA LEU A 89 -10.68 2.77 -4.38
C LEU A 89 -10.02 4.03 -3.79
N ILE A 90 -8.70 4.07 -3.73
CA ILE A 90 -7.96 5.23 -3.20
C ILE A 90 -8.18 6.46 -4.07
N GLY A 91 -8.15 6.31 -5.40
CA GLY A 91 -8.45 7.41 -6.32
C GLY A 91 -9.88 7.96 -6.13
N HIS A 92 -10.86 7.07 -5.88
CA HIS A 92 -12.23 7.49 -5.60
C HIS A 92 -12.36 8.22 -4.26
N LEU A 93 -11.70 7.72 -3.21
CA LEU A 93 -11.68 8.39 -1.90
C LEU A 93 -11.03 9.76 -1.98
N GLN A 94 -9.90 9.90 -2.69
CA GLN A 94 -9.23 11.19 -2.88
C GLN A 94 -10.11 12.19 -3.64
N LYS A 95 -10.82 11.73 -4.67
CA LYS A 95 -11.79 12.57 -5.38
C LYS A 95 -12.93 13.02 -4.47
N ALA A 96 -13.48 12.11 -3.66
CA ALA A 96 -14.52 12.45 -2.69
C ALA A 96 -14.04 13.49 -1.67
N ILE A 97 -12.81 13.36 -1.15
CA ILE A 97 -12.20 14.38 -0.28
C ILE A 97 -12.15 15.72 -1.00
N TYR A 98 -11.66 15.77 -2.25
CA TYR A 98 -11.57 17.02 -3.00
C TYR A 98 -12.95 17.67 -3.25
N GLU A 99 -13.99 16.86 -3.50
CA GLU A 99 -15.37 17.35 -3.64
C GLU A 99 -15.96 17.85 -2.31
N MET A 100 -15.52 17.30 -1.19
CA MET A 100 -15.85 17.77 0.17
C MET A 100 -15.05 19.03 0.54
N ASP A 101 -13.81 19.17 0.06
CA ASP A 101 -12.91 20.28 0.30
C ASP A 101 -13.33 21.50 -0.56
N GLY A 102 -14.42 22.14 -0.11
CA GLY A 102 -15.15 23.19 -0.82
C GLY A 102 -16.61 23.31 -0.39
N LYS A 103 -17.14 22.26 0.24
CA LYS A 103 -18.47 22.23 0.88
C LYS A 103 -18.26 21.78 2.33
N GLY A 104 -17.99 22.79 3.16
CA GLY A 104 -17.51 22.60 4.53
C GLY A 104 -18.40 21.70 5.39
N ARG A 105 -17.78 21.23 6.48
CA ARG A 105 -18.40 20.71 7.71
C ARG A 105 -19.77 20.06 7.50
N ILE A 106 -19.78 18.74 7.45
CA ILE A 106 -20.97 17.99 7.86
C ILE A 106 -21.01 18.09 9.40
N VAL A 107 -21.63 19.17 9.89
CA VAL A 107 -22.10 19.31 11.28
C VAL A 107 -23.60 19.54 11.22
#